data_AF-W7VQP6-F1
#
_entry.id   AF-W7VQP6-F1
#
_cell.length_a   1.000
_cell.length_b   1.000
_cell.length_c   1.000
_cell.angle_alpha   90.00
_cell.angle_beta   90.00
_cell.angle_gamma   90.00
#
_symmetry.space_group_name_H-M   'P 1'
#
loop_
_entity.id
_entity.type
_entity.pdbx_description
1 polymer ?
#
loop_
_entity_poly.entity_id
_entity_poly.type
_entity_poly.pdbx_seq_one_letter_code
_entity_poly.pdbx_strand_id
1 'polypeptide(L)'
;MVDGYKVDPETMKGFRTWRAAACDRCHGANQEGMVGPSLINSLKTLSKAEFVTTVTQGRLEKGMPSFGQAPNVVGNIDQLYAYLKGRSDGAITKAHVEAMP
;
A
#
# COMPACT_ATOMS: atom_id res chain seq x y z
N MET A 1 5.20 14.01 -7.98
CA MET A 1 5.91 13.92 -6.69
C MET A 1 7.05 14.91 -6.70
N VAL A 2 7.35 15.52 -5.55
CA VAL A 2 8.50 16.43 -5.37
C VAL A 2 9.36 15.87 -4.23
N ASP A 3 10.68 15.89 -4.42
CA ASP A 3 11.68 15.37 -3.46
C ASP A 3 11.52 13.89 -3.05
N GLY A 4 10.70 13.13 -3.77
CA GLY A 4 10.43 11.71 -3.49
C GLY A 4 9.52 11.44 -2.28
N TYR A 5 8.96 12.46 -1.63
CA TYR A 5 8.04 12.27 -0.49
C TYR A 5 6.87 13.26 -0.43
N LYS A 6 6.90 14.34 -1.23
CA LYS A 6 5.72 15.19 -1.44
C LYS A 6 4.92 14.61 -2.59
N VAL A 7 3.67 14.23 -2.32
CA VAL A 7 2.84 13.47 -3.26
C VAL A 7 1.55 14.20 -3.59
N ASP A 8 0.95 13.87 -4.73
CA ASP A 8 -0.33 14.40 -5.17
C ASP A 8 -1.49 13.89 -4.28
N PRO A 9 -2.69 14.51 -4.36
CA PRO A 9 -3.83 14.13 -3.52
C PRO A 9 -4.26 12.67 -3.65
N GLU A 10 -4.12 12.04 -4.81
CA GLU A 10 -4.52 10.64 -5.02
C GLU A 10 -3.52 9.69 -4.35
N THR A 11 -2.23 9.92 -4.52
CA THR A 11 -1.19 9.17 -3.80
C THR A 11 -1.31 9.35 -2.28
N MET A 12 -1.65 10.56 -1.82
CA MET A 12 -1.89 10.84 -0.40
C MET A 12 -3.08 10.03 0.16
N LYS A 13 -4.17 9.86 -0.60
CA LYS A 13 -5.27 8.96 -0.21
C LYS A 13 -4.76 7.53 -0.02
N GLY A 14 -3.87 7.06 -0.90
CA GLY A 14 -3.25 5.75 -0.78
C GLY A 14 -2.47 5.55 0.53
N PHE A 15 -1.62 6.51 0.89
CA PHE A 15 -0.91 6.51 2.17
C PHE A 15 -1.87 6.52 3.36
N ARG A 16 -2.93 7.34 3.32
CA ARG A 16 -3.95 7.38 4.39
C ARG A 16 -4.69 6.05 4.51
N THR A 17 -5.04 5.41 3.41
CA THR A 17 -5.66 4.06 3.40
C THR A 17 -4.73 3.03 4.03
N TRP A 18 -3.44 3.03 3.65
CA TRP A 18 -2.42 2.17 4.24
C TRP A 18 -2.36 2.31 5.77
N ARG A 19 -2.34 3.55 6.28
CA ARG A 19 -2.30 3.85 7.72
C ARG A 19 -3.59 3.45 8.42
N ALA A 20 -4.74 3.78 7.84
CA ALA A 20 -6.05 3.53 8.45
C ALA A 20 -6.38 2.04 8.54
N ALA A 21 -5.96 1.24 7.55
CA ALA A 21 -6.15 -0.21 7.53
C ALA A 21 -5.10 -0.98 8.37
N ALA A 22 -4.17 -0.29 9.03
CA ALA A 22 -3.12 -0.87 9.87
C ALA A 22 -2.28 -1.95 9.18
N CYS A 23 -2.04 -1.79 7.87
CA CYS A 23 -1.28 -2.76 7.08
C CYS A 23 0.18 -2.87 7.54
N ASP A 24 0.71 -1.84 8.20
CA ASP A 24 2.05 -1.78 8.78
C ASP A 24 2.29 -2.82 9.87
N ARG A 25 1.24 -3.27 10.56
CA ARG A 25 1.35 -4.30 11.62
C ARG A 25 1.92 -5.62 11.12
N CYS A 26 1.70 -5.95 9.85
CA CYS A 26 2.22 -7.18 9.25
C CYS A 26 3.33 -6.91 8.25
N HIS A 27 3.24 -5.82 7.48
CA HIS A 27 4.14 -5.55 6.36
C HIS A 27 5.25 -4.54 6.70
N GLY A 28 5.35 -4.11 7.96
CA GLY A 28 6.37 -3.15 8.43
C GLY A 28 5.97 -1.70 8.18
N ALA A 29 6.41 -0.80 9.06
CA ALA A 29 6.10 0.63 8.96
C ALA A 29 6.65 1.27 7.67
N ASN A 30 7.75 0.74 7.12
CA ASN A 30 8.35 1.18 5.87
C ASN A 30 8.05 0.25 4.68
N GLN A 31 7.11 -0.70 4.83
CA GLN A 31 6.71 -1.66 3.81
C GLN A 31 7.82 -2.67 3.43
N GLU A 32 8.82 -2.80 4.29
CA GLU A 32 9.99 -3.66 4.15
C GLU A 32 9.70 -5.14 4.48
N GLY A 33 8.56 -5.43 5.12
CA GLY A 33 8.16 -6.77 5.56
C GLY A 33 8.40 -7.01 7.05
N MET A 34 7.58 -7.88 7.64
CA MET A 34 7.73 -8.35 9.01
C MET A 34 7.12 -9.76 9.12
N VAL A 35 5.90 -9.88 9.66
CA VAL A 35 5.12 -11.13 9.64
C VAL A 35 4.64 -11.44 8.22
N GLY A 36 4.21 -10.41 7.50
CA GLY A 36 3.90 -10.45 6.08
C GLY A 36 5.12 -10.10 5.22
N PRO A 37 5.08 -10.43 3.92
CA PRO A 37 6.21 -10.17 3.02
C PRO A 37 6.46 -8.68 2.81
N SER A 38 7.68 -8.36 2.37
CA SER A 38 8.04 -7.03 1.89
C SER A 38 7.15 -6.59 0.73
N LEU A 39 6.39 -5.51 0.89
CA LEU A 39 5.60 -4.96 -0.21
C LEU A 39 6.47 -4.20 -1.20
N ILE A 40 7.59 -3.62 -0.75
CA ILE A 40 8.61 -3.04 -1.65
C ILE A 40 9.09 -4.07 -2.67
N ASN A 41 9.32 -5.32 -2.25
CA ASN A 41 9.77 -6.36 -3.17
C ASN A 41 8.61 -7.06 -3.89
N SER A 42 7.49 -7.31 -3.21
CA SER A 42 6.34 -8.02 -3.81
C SER A 42 5.75 -7.27 -5.00
N LEU A 43 5.61 -5.94 -4.92
CA LEU A 43 5.02 -5.14 -6.00
C LEU A 43 5.95 -4.95 -7.23
N LYS A 44 7.18 -5.47 -7.20
CA LYS A 44 8.04 -5.54 -8.40
C LYS A 44 7.53 -6.56 -9.42
N THR A 45 6.87 -7.62 -8.95
CA THR A 45 6.38 -8.73 -9.78
C THR A 45 4.87 -8.88 -9.73
N LEU A 46 4.22 -8.44 -8.65
CA LEU A 46 2.77 -8.52 -8.48
C LEU A 46 2.07 -7.54 -9.43
N SER A 47 1.20 -8.06 -10.29
CA SER A 47 0.37 -7.22 -11.15
C SER A 47 -0.69 -6.46 -10.33
N LYS A 48 -1.24 -5.39 -10.91
CA LYS A 48 -2.33 -4.63 -10.27
C LYS A 48 -3.56 -5.51 -9.99
N ALA A 49 -3.92 -6.41 -10.92
CA ALA A 49 -5.05 -7.31 -10.75
C ALA A 49 -4.82 -8.28 -9.56
N GLU A 50 -3.63 -8.87 -9.46
CA GLU A 50 -3.29 -9.77 -8.35
C GLU A 50 -3.22 -9.02 -7.01
N PHE A 51 -2.77 -7.77 -7.01
CA PHE A 51 -2.81 -6.91 -5.84
C PHE A 51 -4.26 -6.71 -5.36
N VAL A 52 -5.16 -6.30 -6.26
CA VAL A 52 -6.58 -6.08 -5.94
C VAL A 52 -7.20 -7.36 -5.39
N THR A 53 -7.01 -8.50 -6.07
CA THR A 53 -7.51 -9.80 -5.61
C THR A 53 -6.93 -10.17 -4.24
N THR A 54 -5.61 -10.02 -4.05
CA THR A 54 -4.96 -10.35 -2.77
C THR A 54 -5.47 -9.50 -1.62
N VAL A 55 -5.69 -8.19 -1.82
CA VAL A 55 -6.20 -7.29 -0.77
C VAL A 55 -7.67 -7.55 -0.47
N THR A 56 -8.49 -7.74 -1.51
CA THR A 56 -9.94 -7.92 -1.35
C THR A 56 -10.29 -9.30 -0.82
N GLN A 57 -9.58 -10.36 -1.22
CA GLN A 57 -9.85 -11.73 -0.75
C GLN A 57 -9.01 -12.12 0.46
N GLY A 58 -7.92 -11.41 0.73
CA GLY A 58 -6.96 -11.77 1.77
C GLY A 58 -6.17 -13.04 1.42
N ARG A 59 -5.36 -13.49 2.38
CA ARG A 59 -4.69 -14.80 2.37
C ARG A 59 -4.87 -15.40 3.76
N LEU A 60 -6.08 -15.89 4.03
CA LEU A 60 -6.53 -16.28 5.37
C LEU A 60 -5.64 -17.35 6.00
N GLU A 61 -5.25 -18.37 5.23
CA GLU A 61 -4.33 -19.43 5.67
C GLU A 61 -2.94 -18.89 6.07
N LYS A 62 -2.58 -17.70 5.57
CA LYS A 62 -1.32 -17.00 5.88
C LYS A 62 -1.53 -15.82 6.85
N GLY A 63 -2.72 -15.69 7.44
CA GLY A 63 -3.05 -14.65 8.41
C GLY A 63 -3.32 -13.25 7.83
N MET A 64 -3.34 -13.07 6.51
CA MET A 64 -3.74 -11.79 5.91
C MET A 64 -5.27 -11.73 5.80
N PRO A 65 -5.95 -10.81 6.51
CA PRO A 65 -7.41 -10.70 6.45
C PRO A 65 -7.89 -10.20 5.08
N SER A 66 -9.15 -10.48 4.76
CA SER A 66 -9.84 -9.89 3.61
C SER A 66 -10.26 -8.46 3.92
N PHE A 67 -10.00 -7.54 2.99
CA PHE A 67 -10.47 -6.15 3.07
C PHE A 67 -11.60 -5.84 2.07
N GLY A 68 -12.17 -6.86 1.42
CA GLY A 68 -13.22 -6.68 0.41
C GLY A 68 -14.52 -6.07 0.93
N GLN A 69 -14.73 -6.09 2.25
CA GLN A 69 -15.88 -5.46 2.92
C GLN A 69 -15.50 -4.18 3.67
N ALA A 70 -14.25 -3.71 3.54
CA ALA A 70 -13.79 -2.47 4.15
C ALA A 70 -13.95 -1.30 3.17
N PRO A 71 -14.97 -0.43 3.31
CA PRO A 71 -15.30 0.57 2.29
C PRO A 71 -14.16 1.55 2.04
N ASN A 72 -13.39 1.87 3.09
CA ASN A 72 -12.21 2.74 2.98
C ASN A 72 -11.09 2.11 2.15
N VAL A 73 -10.91 0.78 2.18
CA VAL A 73 -9.90 0.09 1.39
C VAL A 73 -10.37 -0.09 -0.04
N VAL A 74 -11.58 -0.63 -0.24
CA VAL A 74 -12.14 -0.87 -1.58
C VAL A 74 -12.28 0.42 -2.36
N GLY A 75 -12.82 1.47 -1.74
CA GLY A 75 -13.02 2.78 -2.39
C GLY A 75 -11.71 3.51 -2.73
N ASN A 76 -10.57 3.11 -2.14
CA ASN A 76 -9.27 3.72 -2.39
C ASN A 76 -8.23 2.70 -2.89
N ILE A 77 -8.65 1.56 -3.46
CA ILE A 77 -7.73 0.45 -3.74
C ILE A 77 -6.71 0.79 -4.82
N ASP A 78 -7.11 1.63 -5.78
CA ASP A 78 -6.22 2.12 -6.84
C ASP A 78 -5.18 3.10 -6.29
N GLN A 79 -5.59 3.99 -5.38
CA GLN A 79 -4.70 4.93 -4.70
C GLN A 79 -3.74 4.18 -3.78
N LEU A 80 -4.22 3.16 -3.06
CA LEU A 80 -3.38 2.30 -2.24
C LEU A 80 -2.33 1.58 -3.09
N TYR A 81 -2.73 1.03 -4.24
CA TYR A 81 -1.80 0.43 -5.20
C TYR A 81 -0.77 1.46 -5.69
N ALA A 82 -1.20 2.65 -6.11
CA ALA A 82 -0.31 3.69 -6.61
C ALA A 82 0.75 4.11 -5.57
N TYR A 83 0.35 4.30 -4.32
CA TYR A 83 1.27 4.60 -3.21
C TYR A 83 2.28 3.46 -3.00
N LEU A 84 1.82 2.22 -2.87
CA LEU A 84 2.71 1.07 -2.63
C LEU A 84 3.61 0.76 -3.82
N LYS A 85 3.12 0.94 -5.05
CA LYS A 85 3.90 0.77 -6.27
C LYS A 85 4.96 1.85 -6.39
N GLY A 86 4.62 3.10 -6.10
CA GLY A 86 5.58 4.20 -6.01
C GLY A 86 6.70 3.93 -4.99
N ARG A 87 6.37 3.32 -3.84
CA ARG A 87 7.38 2.83 -2.87
C ARG A 87 8.24 1.71 -3.43
N SER A 88 7.62 0.73 -4.10
CA SER A 88 8.32 -0.43 -4.70
C SER A 88 9.29 -0.03 -5.81
N ASP A 89 8.91 0.98 -6.61
CA ASP A 89 9.70 1.51 -7.73
C ASP A 89 10.76 2.53 -7.31
N GLY A 90 10.78 2.91 -6.03
CA GLY A 90 11.70 3.92 -5.49
C GLY A 90 11.35 5.37 -5.86
N ALA A 91 10.23 5.60 -6.56
CA ALA A 91 9.72 6.95 -6.85
C ALA A 91 9.26 7.68 -5.58
N ILE A 92 8.70 6.93 -4.63
CA ILE A 92 8.44 7.40 -3.27
C ILE A 92 9.52 6.81 -2.36
N THR A 93 10.34 7.67 -1.78
CA THR A 93 11.54 7.29 -1.01
C THR A 93 11.28 7.18 0.48
N LYS A 94 10.13 7.67 0.98
CA LYS A 94 9.74 7.63 2.40
C LYS A 94 8.35 7.05 2.61
N ALA A 95 8.13 6.40 3.76
CA ALA A 95 6.81 5.88 4.14
C ALA A 95 5.85 6.97 4.55
N HIS A 96 6.34 7.88 5.38
CA HIS A 96 5.57 9.08 5.69
C HIS A 96 5.73 10.07 4.54
N VAL A 97 4.62 10.30 3.82
CA VAL A 97 4.55 11.26 2.73
C VAL A 97 3.82 12.51 3.17
N GLU A 98 4.12 13.62 2.52
CA GLU A 98 3.49 14.93 2.72
C GLU A 98 2.68 15.32 1.48
N ALA A 99 1.67 16.16 1.66
CA ALA A 99 0.94 16.69 0.51
C ALA A 99 1.85 17.67 -0.25
N MET A 100 1.76 17.67 -1.57
CA MET A 100 2.32 18.77 -2.36
C MET A 100 1.60 20.09 -1.99
N PRO A 101 2.32 21.24 -2.06
CA PRO A 101 1.71 22.56 -1.87
C PRO A 101 0.55 22.82 -2.83
#